data_AF-A0A2R6LU79-F1
#
_entry.id   AF-A0A2R6LU79-F1
#
_cell.length_a   1.000
_cell.length_b   1.000
_cell.length_c   1.000
_cell.angle_alpha   90.00
_cell.angle_beta   90.00
_cell.angle_gamma   90.00
#
_symmetry.space_group_name_H-M   'P 1'
#
loop_
_entity.id
_entity.type
_entity.pdbx_description
1 polymer ?
#
loop_
_entity_poly.entity_id
_entity_poly.type
_entity_poly.pdbx_seq_one_letter_code
_entity_poly.pdbx_strand_id
1 'polypeptide(L)' 'VVEKLGFVHEGTKRDDAFVGGEYVDREVYAVLAGEWEA' A
#
# COMPACT_ATOMS: atom_id res chain seq x y z
N VAL A 1 9.95 -1.12 0.91
CA VAL A 1 10.43 -1.69 -0.37
C VAL A 1 9.86 -0.90 -1.55
N VAL A 2 8.54 -0.77 -1.65
CA VAL A 2 7.87 0.06 -2.68
C VAL A 2 8.16 1.55 -2.56
N GLU A 3 8.40 2.07 -1.35
CA GLU A 3 8.74 3.49 -1.15
C GLU A 3 10.07 3.87 -1.80
N LYS A 4 11.02 2.92 -1.90
CA LYS A 4 12.28 3.15 -2.63
C LYS A 4 12.08 3.27 -4.14
N LEU A 5 10.91 2.86 -4.64
CA LEU A 5 10.48 2.99 -6.02
C LEU A 5 9.59 4.23 -6.22
N GLY A 6 9.49 5.13 -5.23
CA GLY A 6 8.71 6.36 -5.33
C GLY A 6 7.24 6.23 -4.93
N PHE A 7 6.78 5.05 -4.48
CA PHE A 7 5.41 4.90 -3.97
C PHE A 7 5.25 5.57 -2.61
N VAL A 8 4.11 6.24 -2.41
CA VAL A 8 3.73 6.92 -1.18
C VAL A 8 2.63 6.12 -0.47
N HIS A 9 2.69 6.08 0.86
CA HIS A 9 1.64 5.47 1.67
C HIS A 9 0.40 6.38 1.70
N GLU A 10 -0.73 5.90 1.20
CA GLU A 10 -1.99 6.65 1.15
C GLU A 10 -2.97 6.26 2.25
N GLY A 11 -2.77 5.10 2.87
CA GLY A 11 -3.53 4.73 4.05
C GLY A 11 -3.61 3.24 4.31
N THR A 12 -4.15 2.93 5.49
CA THR A 12 -4.31 1.57 6.00
C THR A 12 -5.79 1.22 6.05
N LYS A 13 -6.18 0.16 5.33
CA LYS A 13 -7.51 -0.45 5.42
C LYS A 13 -7.49 -1.49 6.53
N ARG A 14 -8.18 -1.21 7.63
CA ARG A 14 -8.23 -2.11 8.78
C ARG A 14 -9.09 -3.34 8.49
N ASP A 15 -8.61 -4.51 8.91
CA ASP A 15 -9.31 -5.80 8.79
C ASP A 15 -9.78 -6.14 7.35
N ASP A 16 -9.03 -5.71 6.32
CA ASP A 16 -9.44 -5.80 4.91
C ASP A 16 -9.40 -7.23 4.34
N ALA A 17 -8.57 -8.11 4.91
CA ALA A 17 -8.41 -9.48 4.44
C ALA A 17 -8.43 -10.49 5.58
N PHE A 18 -8.96 -11.69 5.32
CA PHE A 18 -8.93 -12.81 6.26
C PHE A 18 -7.92 -13.86 5.80
N VAL A 19 -6.81 -14.01 6.52
CA VAL A 19 -5.70 -14.89 6.17
C VAL A 19 -5.25 -15.66 7.40
N GLY A 20 -5.15 -16.98 7.31
CA GLY A 20 -4.64 -17.80 8.41
C GLY A 20 -5.51 -17.84 9.67
N GLY A 21 -6.79 -17.45 9.58
CA GLY A 21 -7.71 -17.43 10.73
C GLY A 21 -7.88 -16.07 11.39
N GLU A 22 -7.20 -15.03 10.88
CA GLU A 22 -7.25 -13.67 11.43
C GLU A 22 -7.58 -12.65 10.35
N TYR A 23 -8.26 -11.56 10.75
CA TYR A 23 -8.36 -10.37 9.91
C TYR A 23 -7.05 -9.60 10.00
N VAL A 24 -6.57 -9.11 8.86
CA VAL A 24 -5.32 -8.36 8.74
C VAL A 24 -5.55 -7.07 7.97
N ASP A 25 -4.78 -6.05 8.36
CA ASP A 25 -4.79 -4.75 7.70
C ASP A 25 -4.14 -4.83 6.32
N ARG A 26 -4.61 -3.98 5.40
CA ARG A 26 -3.99 -3.76 4.09
C ARG A 26 -3.44 -2.34 4.02
N GLU A 27 -2.14 -2.25 3.83
CA GLU A 27 -1.47 -0.99 3.49
C GLU A 27 -1.67 -0.66 2.00
N VAL A 28 -2.08 0.57 1.72
CA VAL A 28 -2.30 1.07 0.36
C VAL A 28 -1.19 2.06 0.02
N TYR A 29 -0.47 1.74 -1.05
CA TYR A 29 0.58 2.56 -1.61
C TYR A 29 0.25 2.90 -3.06
N ALA A 30 0.58 4.13 -3.48
CA ALA A 30 0.39 4.58 -4.85
C ALA A 30 1.59 5.38 -5.33
N VAL A 31 1.74 5.47 -6.66
CA VAL A 31 2.62 6.41 -7.34
C VAL A 31 1.84 6.91 -8.55
N LEU A 32 1.81 8.22 -8.75
CA LEU A 32 1.19 8.82 -9.92
C LEU A 32 2.13 8.68 -11.11
N ALA A 33 1.60 8.65 -12.33
CA ALA A 33 2.42 8.53 -13.54
C ALA A 33 3.49 9.64 -13.64
N GLY A 34 3.17 10.87 -13.23
CA GLY A 34 4.14 11.97 -13.22
C GLY A 34 5.22 11.84 -12.13
N GLU A 35 4.95 11.10 -11.06
CA GLU A 35 5.92 10.83 -9.99
C GLU A 35 6.85 9.66 -10.35
N TRP A 36 6.38 8.75 -11.21
CA TRP A 36 7.17 7.62 -11.70
C TRP A 36 8.23 8.02 -12.73
N GLU A 37 7.92 9.01 -13.56
CA GLU A 37 8.81 9.47 -14.65
C GLU A 37 9.84 10.53 -14.20
N ALA A 38 9.80 10.96 -12.92
CA ALA A 38 10.66 12.00 -12.36
C ALA A 38 12.00 11.46 -11.83
#